data_AF-A0A3D2N1C1-F1
#
_entry.id   AF-A0A3D2N1C1-F1
#
_cell.length_a   1.000
_cell.length_b   1.000
_cell.length_c   1.000
_cell.angle_alpha   90.00
_cell.angle_beta   90.00
_cell.angle_gamma   90.00
#
_symmetry.space_group_name_H-M   'P 1'
#
loop_
_entity.id
_entity.type
_entity.pdbx_description
1 polymer ?
#
loop_
_entity_poly.entity_id
_entity_poly.type
_entity_poly.pdbx_seq_one_letter_code
_entity_poly.pdbx_strand_id
1 'polypeptide(L)'
;MKAKTSINTRSLIRQKAVIYRQAAEDLMPQALAFFLWTMQLNYGWGEKRLRKLVDDLHETDHLMNCPSPMHHRFNSLDCEKMLKDKYGIDIRAEFPIVVEDKKGQVIK
;
A
#
# COMPACT_ATOMS: atom_id res chain seq x y z
N MET A 1 -33.18 -8.14 -30.37
CA MET A 1 -33.02 -7.22 -29.22
C MET A 1 -31.78 -7.62 -28.44
N LYS A 2 -30.69 -6.83 -28.48
CA LYS A 2 -29.53 -7.04 -27.59
C LYS A 2 -29.77 -6.21 -26.33
N ALA A 3 -30.09 -6.87 -25.23
CA ALA A 3 -30.22 -6.22 -23.93
C ALA A 3 -28.85 -5.65 -23.56
N LYS A 4 -28.72 -4.32 -23.53
CA LYS A 4 -27.58 -3.65 -22.94
C LYS A 4 -27.63 -3.92 -21.44
N THR A 5 -26.79 -4.82 -20.97
CA THR A 5 -26.52 -5.02 -19.54
C THR A 5 -26.07 -3.68 -18.97
N SER A 6 -26.98 -2.95 -18.31
CA SER A 6 -26.62 -1.78 -17.53
C SER A 6 -25.89 -2.29 -16.29
N ILE A 7 -24.58 -2.44 -16.44
CA ILE A 7 -23.69 -2.70 -15.31
C ILE A 7 -23.93 -1.59 -14.29
N ASN A 8 -24.46 -1.93 -13.12
CA ASN A 8 -24.72 -0.97 -12.04
C ASN A 8 -23.37 -0.51 -11.48
N THR A 9 -22.84 0.59 -12.02
CA THR A 9 -21.50 1.12 -11.73
C THR A 9 -21.24 1.26 -10.22
N ARG A 10 -22.27 1.53 -9.42
CA ARG A 10 -22.14 1.64 -7.95
C ARG A 10 -21.86 0.31 -7.26
N SER A 11 -22.43 -0.81 -7.71
CA SER A 11 -22.17 -2.12 -7.10
C SER A 11 -20.75 -2.60 -7.42
N LEU A 12 -20.27 -2.34 -8.64
CA LEU A 12 -18.88 -2.61 -9.02
C LEU A 12 -17.87 -1.78 -8.22
N ILE A 13 -18.12 -0.49 -8.00
CA ILE A 13 -17.25 0.37 -7.18
C ILE A 13 -17.15 -0.17 -5.76
N ARG A 14 -18.28 -0.59 -5.15
CA ARG A 14 -18.29 -1.19 -3.81
C ARG A 14 -17.55 -2.52 -3.75
N GLN A 15 -17.78 -3.41 -4.72
CA GLN A 15 -17.09 -4.70 -4.78
C GLN A 15 -15.58 -4.52 -4.94
N LYS A 16 -15.13 -3.62 -5.83
CA LYS A 16 -13.71 -3.27 -5.95
C LYS A 16 -13.15 -2.74 -4.63
N ALA A 17 -13.83 -1.82 -3.96
CA ALA A 17 -13.40 -1.27 -2.69
C ALA A 17 -13.23 -2.35 -1.60
N VAL A 18 -14.12 -3.33 -1.53
CA VAL A 18 -14.01 -4.46 -0.60
C VAL A 18 -12.80 -5.32 -0.92
N ILE A 19 -12.59 -5.67 -2.20
CA ILE A 19 -11.44 -6.47 -2.63
C ILE A 19 -10.12 -5.74 -2.33
N TYR A 20 -10.03 -4.45 -2.63
CA TYR A 20 -8.83 -3.66 -2.31
C TYR A 20 -8.59 -3.56 -0.80
N ARG A 21 -9.65 -3.42 0.00
CA ARG A 21 -9.54 -3.38 1.46
C ARG A 21 -9.02 -4.70 2.01
N GLN A 22 -9.60 -5.82 1.58
CA GLN A 22 -9.15 -7.16 1.99
C GLN A 22 -7.71 -7.42 1.56
N ALA A 23 -7.37 -7.09 0.32
CA ALA A 23 -5.99 -7.20 -0.16
C ALA A 23 -5.03 -6.33 0.67
N ALA A 24 -5.42 -5.11 1.05
CA ALA A 24 -4.60 -4.26 1.91
C ALA A 24 -4.47 -4.85 3.33
N GLU A 25 -5.55 -5.36 3.91
CA GLU A 25 -5.56 -6.00 5.24
C GLU A 25 -4.66 -7.25 5.28
N ASP A 26 -4.55 -8.00 4.18
CA ASP A 26 -3.68 -9.18 4.10
C ASP A 26 -2.23 -8.84 3.75
N LEU A 27 -2.00 -7.88 2.83
CA LEU A 27 -0.67 -7.54 2.33
C LEU A 27 0.11 -6.65 3.31
N MET A 28 -0.57 -5.75 4.01
CA MET A 28 0.11 -4.80 4.90
C MET A 28 0.85 -5.48 6.07
N PRO A 29 0.25 -6.43 6.81
CA PRO A 29 0.95 -7.15 7.87
C PRO A 29 2.15 -7.95 7.34
N GLN A 30 2.01 -8.58 6.16
CA GLN A 30 3.08 -9.36 5.54
C GLN A 30 4.26 -8.47 5.12
N ALA A 31 3.97 -7.33 4.48
CA ALA A 31 4.98 -6.36 4.11
C ALA A 31 5.70 -5.81 5.35
N LEU A 32 4.96 -5.42 6.39
CA LEU A 32 5.52 -4.91 7.64
C LEU A 32 6.42 -5.96 8.32
N ALA A 33 6.01 -7.23 8.35
CA ALA A 33 6.83 -8.31 8.89
C ALA A 33 8.17 -8.45 8.13
N PHE A 34 8.14 -8.38 6.80
CA PHE A 34 9.35 -8.44 5.98
C PHE A 34 10.28 -7.24 6.22
N PHE A 35 9.71 -6.04 6.34
CA PHE A 35 10.48 -4.83 6.67
C PHE A 35 11.14 -4.93 8.05
N LEU A 36 10.39 -5.33 9.08
CA LEU A 36 10.93 -5.49 10.44
C LEU A 36 12.03 -6.55 10.50
N TRP A 37 11.85 -7.67 9.80
CA TRP A 37 12.88 -8.70 9.69
C TRP A 37 14.15 -8.17 8.99
N THR A 38 13.98 -7.39 7.93
CA THR A 38 15.10 -6.72 7.23
C THR A 38 15.84 -5.75 8.16
N MET A 39 15.12 -4.99 8.98
CA MET A 39 15.70 -4.08 9.98
C MET A 39 16.50 -4.84 11.05
N GLN A 40 15.99 -5.97 11.51
CA GLN A 40 16.73 -6.84 12.44
C GLN A 40 17.98 -7.41 11.78
N LEU A 41 17.86 -7.99 10.58
CA LEU A 41 18.94 -8.72 9.91
C LEU A 41 20.08 -7.80 9.46
N ASN A 42 19.76 -6.67 8.82
CA ASN A 42 20.77 -5.81 8.19
C ASN A 42 21.23 -4.65 9.07
N TYR A 43 20.41 -4.23 10.05
CA TYR A 43 20.70 -3.08 10.90
C TYR A 43 20.80 -3.42 12.39
N GLY A 44 20.61 -4.68 12.77
CA GLY A 44 20.74 -5.16 14.15
C GLY A 44 19.68 -4.60 15.10
N TRP A 45 18.51 -4.21 14.59
CA TRP A 45 17.46 -3.64 15.44
C TRP A 45 16.89 -4.71 16.38
N GLY A 46 17.00 -4.46 17.68
CA GLY A 46 16.34 -5.26 18.72
C GLY A 46 14.88 -4.86 18.93
N GLU A 47 14.18 -5.66 19.74
CA GLU A 47 12.74 -5.56 20.01
C GLU A 47 12.23 -4.13 20.25
N LYS A 48 12.92 -3.36 21.11
CA LYS A 48 12.49 -1.99 21.45
C LYS A 48 12.40 -1.06 20.24
N ARG A 49 13.37 -1.14 19.31
CA ARG A 49 13.39 -0.31 18.11
C ARG A 49 12.34 -0.77 17.10
N LEU A 50 12.17 -2.08 16.95
CA LEU A 50 11.14 -2.67 16.10
C LEU A 50 9.74 -2.28 16.59
N ARG A 51 9.48 -2.38 17.90
CA ARG A 51 8.22 -1.97 18.51
C ARG A 51 7.95 -0.49 18.30
N LYS A 52 8.95 0.36 18.56
CA LYS A 52 8.83 1.79 18.33
C LYS A 52 8.47 2.12 16.87
N LEU A 53 9.09 1.45 15.90
CA LEU A 53 8.74 1.66 14.49
C LEU A 53 7.27 1.29 14.20
N VAL A 54 6.77 0.19 14.77
CA VAL A 54 5.35 -0.19 14.62
C VAL A 54 4.43 0.87 15.21
N ASP A 55 4.75 1.39 16.40
CA ASP A 55 3.97 2.43 17.05
C ASP A 55 3.98 3.73 16.22
N ASP A 56 5.16 4.15 15.74
CA ASP A 56 5.33 5.36 14.91
C ASP A 56 4.57 5.23 13.57
N LEU A 57 4.55 4.03 12.96
CA LEU A 57 3.78 3.77 11.74
C LEU A 57 2.28 3.84 11.98
N HIS A 58 1.80 3.30 13.10
CA HIS A 58 0.39 3.38 13.47
C HIS A 58 -0.04 4.83 13.71
N GLU A 59 0.75 5.63 14.42
CA GLU A 59 0.51 7.07 14.60
C GLU A 59 0.50 7.82 13.26
N THR A 60 1.44 7.50 12.36
CA THR A 60 1.51 8.12 11.03
C THR A 60 0.28 7.78 10.19
N ASP A 61 -0.20 6.53 10.23
CA ASP A 61 -1.43 6.12 9.54
C ASP A 61 -2.66 6.86 10.06
N HIS A 62 -2.78 7.00 11.40
CA HIS A 62 -3.84 7.82 12.00
C HIS A 62 -3.79 9.26 11.51
N LEU A 63 -2.60 9.87 11.43
CA LEU A 63 -2.43 11.24 10.94
C LEU A 63 -2.78 11.37 9.45
N MET A 64 -2.45 10.39 8.61
CA MET A 64 -2.79 10.39 7.19
C MET A 64 -4.29 10.16 6.94
N ASN A 65 -4.95 9.34 7.76
CA ASN A 65 -6.36 9.00 7.61
C ASN A 65 -7.31 9.93 8.37
N CYS A 66 -6.81 10.81 9.25
CA CYS A 66 -7.67 11.75 9.97
C CYS A 66 -8.18 12.86 9.03
N PRO A 67 -9.51 13.04 8.87
CA PRO A 67 -10.07 14.14 8.10
C PRO A 67 -9.94 15.46 8.90
N SER A 68 -8.77 16.09 8.90
CA SER A 68 -8.62 17.44 9.42
C SER A 68 -9.10 18.46 8.37
N PRO A 69 -9.93 19.45 8.72
CA PRO A 69 -10.34 20.54 7.82
C PRO A 69 -9.17 21.42 7.34
N MET A 70 -8.02 21.36 8.03
CA MET A 70 -6.88 22.26 7.82
C MET A 70 -5.63 21.57 7.23
N HIS A 71 -5.61 20.24 7.11
CA HIS A 71 -4.44 19.53 6.60
C HIS A 71 -4.70 18.96 5.21
N HIS A 72 -3.79 19.23 4.28
CA HIS A 72 -3.67 18.45 3.05
C HIS A 72 -3.60 16.98 3.45
N ARG A 73 -4.44 16.14 2.83
CA ARG A 73 -4.40 14.68 3.03
C ARG A 73 -3.07 14.18 2.51
N PHE A 74 -2.10 14.05 3.41
CA PHE A 74 -0.82 13.43 3.12
C PHE A 74 -1.12 11.96 2.81
N ASN A 75 -0.97 11.57 1.54
CA ASN A 75 -1.30 10.22 1.09
C ASN A 75 -0.02 9.50 0.63
N SER A 76 -0.13 8.18 0.41
CA SER A 76 1.01 7.35 0.03
C SER A 76 1.71 7.80 -1.27
N LEU A 77 1.00 8.45 -2.20
CA LEU A 77 1.58 8.99 -3.43
C LEU A 77 2.47 10.20 -3.15
N ASP A 78 2.14 11.01 -2.14
CA ASP A 78 2.98 12.12 -1.70
C ASP A 78 4.28 11.59 -1.07
N CYS A 79 4.20 10.48 -0.31
CA CYS A 79 5.37 9.77 0.19
C CYS A 79 6.25 9.24 -0.95
N GLU A 80 5.66 8.54 -1.92
CA GLU A 80 6.36 8.02 -3.11
C GLU A 80 7.08 9.15 -3.86
N LYS A 81 6.36 10.24 -4.13
CA LYS A 81 6.91 11.41 -4.82
C LYS A 81 8.06 12.04 -4.05
N MET A 82 7.92 12.23 -2.73
CA MET A 82 8.98 12.80 -1.90
C MET A 82 10.24 11.94 -1.93
N LEU A 83 10.10 10.61 -1.82
CA LEU A 83 11.24 9.68 -1.88
C LEU A 83 11.96 9.76 -3.23
N LYS A 84 11.19 9.84 -4.31
CA LYS A 84 11.74 10.00 -5.67
C LYS A 84 12.44 11.34 -5.86
N ASP A 85 11.76 12.44 -5.52
CA ASP A 85 12.27 13.79 -5.76
C ASP A 85 13.51 14.09 -4.88
N LYS A 86 13.52 13.61 -3.63
CA LYS A 86 14.58 13.93 -2.67
C LYS A 86 15.76 12.96 -2.71
N TYR A 87 15.49 11.66 -2.87
CA TYR A 87 16.51 10.61 -2.76
C TYR A 87 16.71 9.81 -4.05
N GLY A 88 15.95 10.10 -5.11
CA GLY A 88 16.01 9.35 -6.38
C GLY A 88 15.40 7.96 -6.30
N ILE A 89 14.68 7.62 -5.23
CA ILE A 89 14.13 6.28 -5.00
C ILE A 89 12.75 6.19 -5.65
N ASP A 90 12.66 5.51 -6.80
CA ASP A 90 11.38 5.26 -7.49
C ASP A 90 10.84 3.86 -7.16
N ILE A 91 9.96 3.80 -6.16
CA ILE A 91 9.39 2.54 -5.63
C ILE A 91 8.74 1.69 -6.74
N ARG A 92 8.13 2.30 -7.76
CA ARG A 92 7.45 1.56 -8.83
C ARG A 92 8.42 0.97 -9.85
N ALA A 93 9.59 1.58 -10.00
CA ALA A 93 10.66 1.03 -10.82
C ALA A 93 11.40 -0.11 -10.09
N GLU A 94 11.59 0.03 -8.78
CA GLU A 94 12.27 -0.98 -7.94
C GLU A 94 11.41 -2.24 -7.71
N PHE A 95 10.09 -2.06 -7.57
CA PHE A 95 9.14 -3.15 -7.36
C PHE A 95 8.06 -3.14 -8.45
N PRO A 96 8.40 -3.57 -9.69
CA PRO A 96 7.42 -3.63 -10.76
C PRO A 96 6.36 -4.68 -10.43
N ILE A 97 5.08 -4.28 -10.48
CA ILE A 97 3.98 -5.23 -10.36
C ILE A 97 3.87 -6.00 -11.67
N VAL A 98 4.33 -7.26 -11.66
CA VAL A 98 4.14 -8.19 -12.76
C VAL A 98 2.85 -8.95 -12.50
N VAL A 99 1.84 -8.74 -13.35
CA VAL A 99 0.61 -9.52 -13.30
C VAL A 99 0.80 -10.73 -14.21
N GLU A 100 0.88 -11.91 -13.64
CA GLU A 100 0.93 -13.16 -14.40
C GLU A 100 -0.45 -13.80 -14.49
N ASP A 101 -0.78 -14.35 -15.66
CA ASP A 101 -1.98 -15.17 -15.81
C ASP A 101 -1.81 -16.54 -15.11
N LYS A 102 -2.87 -17.35 -15.07
CA LYS A 102 -2.84 -18.70 -14.47
C LYS A 102 -1.86 -19.67 -15.16
N LYS A 103 -1.25 -19.28 -16.27
CA LYS A 103 -0.26 -20.04 -17.04
C LYS A 103 1.15 -19.45 -16.89
N GLY A 104 1.35 -18.47 -16.01
CA GLY A 104 2.64 -17.80 -15.80
C GLY A 104 3.02 -16.82 -16.92
N GLN A 105 2.08 -16.39 -17.76
CA GLN A 105 2.36 -15.38 -18.79
C GLN A 105 2.14 -13.98 -18.22
N VAL A 106 3.14 -13.12 -18.37
CA VAL A 106 3.05 -11.71 -18.00
C VAL A 106 1.97 -11.04 -18.85
N ILE A 107 0.90 -10.58 -18.19
CA ILE A 107 -0.15 -9.76 -18.76
C ILE A 107 0.39 -8.33 -18.79
N LYS A 108 0.62 -7.81 -20.00
CA LYS A 108 0.98 -6.40 -20.22
C LYS A 108 -0.26 -5.50 -20.18
#